data_AF-A0A845BCQ4-F1
#
_entry.id   AF-A0A845BCQ4-F1
#
_cell.length_a   1.000
_cell.length_b   1.000
_cell.length_c   1.000
_cell.angle_alpha   90.00
_cell.angle_beta   90.00
_cell.angle_gamma   90.00
#
_symmetry.space_group_name_H-M   'P 1'
#
loop_
_entity.id
_entity.type
_entity.pdbx_description
1 polymer ?
#
loop_
_entity_poly.entity_id
_entity_poly.type
_entity_poly.pdbx_seq_one_letter_code
_entity_poly.pdbx_strand_id
1 'polypeptide(L)'
;MINVQQNIAALASSEDVVLNALRVAVMRKLGSAGRRAPAIEDSSNLLEVGVVDSQGLLDLILEVEEVCGLMFDPGRINFEDGVTLRALALAFA
;
A
#
# COMPACT_ATOMS: atom_id res chain seq x y z
N MET A 1 2.82 -7.94 38.96
CA MET A 1 1.79 -7.89 37.90
C MET A 1 2.44 -7.28 36.67
N ILE A 2 2.86 -8.13 35.73
CA ILE A 2 3.55 -7.69 34.51
C ILE A 2 2.48 -7.33 33.49
N ASN A 3 2.64 -6.16 32.88
CA ASN A 3 1.69 -5.49 32.01
C ASN A 3 1.51 -6.27 30.70
N VAL A 4 0.42 -7.04 30.58
CA VAL A 4 0.12 -7.89 29.41
C VAL A 4 -0.27 -7.06 28.16
N GLN A 5 -0.43 -5.74 28.29
CA GLN A 5 -0.88 -4.88 27.19
C GLN A 5 0.23 -4.42 26.22
N GLN A 6 1.51 -4.70 26.47
CA GLN A 6 2.60 -4.27 25.58
C GLN A 6 3.00 -5.29 24.49
N ASN A 7 2.31 -6.43 24.38
CA ASN A 7 2.75 -7.53 23.51
C ASN A 7 1.96 -7.71 22.19
N ILE A 8 1.07 -6.78 21.83
CA ILE A 8 0.23 -6.90 20.63
C ILE A 8 0.81 -6.13 19.42
N ALA A 9 1.78 -5.23 19.63
CA ALA A 9 2.35 -4.40 18.56
C ALA A 9 3.53 -5.04 17.79
N ALA A 10 3.94 -6.27 18.12
CA ALA A 10 5.27 -6.79 17.75
C ALA A 10 5.30 -7.93 16.70
N LEU A 11 4.22 -8.18 15.96
CA LEU A 11 4.20 -9.21 14.90
C LEU A 11 3.43 -8.78 13.65
N ALA A 12 3.35 -7.48 13.35
CA ALA A 12 2.97 -7.08 12.00
C ALA A 12 4.10 -7.54 11.07
N SER A 13 3.78 -8.39 10.10
CA SER A 13 4.75 -8.75 9.06
C SER A 13 5.18 -7.47 8.33
N SER A 14 6.39 -7.44 7.74
CA SER A 14 6.81 -6.30 6.92
C SER A 14 5.76 -5.98 5.83
N GLU A 15 5.07 -7.00 5.33
CA GLU A 15 3.95 -6.89 4.39
C GLU A 15 2.77 -6.11 4.99
N ASP A 16 2.34 -6.38 6.22
CA ASP A 16 1.22 -5.67 6.87
C ASP A 16 1.52 -4.18 7.06
N VAL A 17 2.78 -3.85 7.37
CA VAL A 17 3.24 -2.46 7.52
C VAL A 17 3.17 -1.73 6.18
N VAL A 18 3.70 -2.34 5.12
CA VAL A 18 3.68 -1.80 3.75
C VAL A 18 2.25 -1.66 3.25
N LEU A 19 1.41 -2.68 3.46
CA LEU A 19 0.01 -2.66 3.06
C LEU A 19 -0.75 -1.51 3.73
N ASN A 20 -0.50 -1.27 5.01
CA ASN A 20 -1.08 -0.14 5.72
C ASN A 20 -0.55 1.20 5.20
N ALA A 21 0.74 1.32 4.90
CA ALA A 21 1.32 2.52 4.29
C ALA A 21 0.70 2.83 2.92
N LEU A 22 0.56 1.81 2.06
CA LEU A 22 -0.10 1.91 0.76
C LEU A 22 -1.55 2.40 0.90
N ARG A 23 -2.33 1.84 1.84
CA ARG A 23 -3.71 2.29 2.09
C ARG A 23 -3.76 3.77 2.48
N VAL A 24 -2.90 4.19 3.42
CA VAL A 24 -2.85 5.57 3.89
C VAL A 24 -2.48 6.52 2.75
N ALA A 25 -1.47 6.17 1.96
CA ALA A 25 -1.02 7.00 0.84
C ALA A 25 -2.09 7.13 -0.25
N VAL A 26 -2.78 6.02 -0.61
CA VAL A 26 -3.91 6.03 -1.54
C VAL A 26 -5.07 6.89 -1.03
N MET A 27 -5.48 6.71 0.23
CA MET A 27 -6.56 7.52 0.83
C MET A 27 -6.22 9.01 0.82
N ARG A 28 -4.96 9.37 1.11
CA ARG A 28 -4.50 10.76 1.08
C ARG A 28 -4.56 11.34 -0.33
N LYS A 29 -4.07 10.62 -1.35
CA LYS A 29 -4.15 11.05 -2.76
C LYS A 29 -5.60 11.25 -3.22
N LEU A 30 -6.52 10.34 -2.86
CA LEU A 30 -7.94 10.48 -3.17
C LEU A 30 -8.58 11.69 -2.48
N GLY A 31 -8.25 11.91 -1.20
CA GLY A 31 -8.70 13.08 -0.44
C GLY A 31 -8.23 14.40 -1.06
N SER A 32 -6.96 14.48 -1.48
CA SER A 32 -6.41 15.66 -2.18
C SER A 32 -7.06 15.92 -3.53
N ALA A 33 -7.52 14.87 -4.23
CA ALA A 33 -8.24 14.99 -5.49
C ALA A 33 -9.74 15.34 -5.30
N GLY A 34 -10.21 15.55 -4.06
CA GLY A 34 -11.62 15.80 -3.76
C GLY A 34 -12.54 14.61 -4.04
N ARG A 35 -11.97 13.42 -4.28
CA ARG A 35 -12.71 12.19 -4.52
C ARG A 35 -13.01 11.54 -3.17
N ARG A 36 -14.27 11.17 -2.93
CA ARG A 36 -14.58 10.24 -1.84
C ARG A 36 -13.91 8.92 -2.19
N ALA A 37 -12.97 8.49 -1.37
CA ALA A 37 -12.39 7.17 -1.55
C ALA A 37 -13.54 6.15 -1.51
N PRO A 38 -13.82 5.40 -2.59
CA PRO A 38 -14.61 4.18 -2.43
C PRO A 38 -13.92 3.31 -1.38
N ALA A 39 -14.64 2.39 -0.75
CA ALA A 39 -14.00 1.38 0.10
C ALA A 39 -13.10 0.53 -0.81
N ILE A 40 -11.83 0.92 -0.94
CA ILE A 40 -10.84 0.20 -1.75
C ILE A 40 -10.40 -0.99 -0.91
N GLU A 41 -10.78 -2.17 -1.37
CA GLU A 41 -10.30 -3.43 -0.80
C GLU A 41 -8.89 -3.72 -1.29
N ASP A 42 -8.12 -4.50 -0.53
CA ASP A 42 -6.72 -4.79 -0.88
C ASP A 42 -6.54 -5.52 -2.21
N SER A 43 -7.59 -6.21 -2.66
CA SER A 43 -7.67 -6.94 -3.93
C SER A 43 -8.24 -6.10 -5.08
N SER A 44 -8.62 -4.84 -4.83
CA SER A 44 -9.13 -3.95 -5.88
C SER A 44 -8.01 -3.55 -6.83
N ASN A 45 -8.25 -3.65 -8.13
CA ASN A 45 -7.29 -3.18 -9.14
C ASN A 45 -7.31 -1.65 -9.22
N LEU A 46 -6.27 -1.02 -8.67
CA LEU A 46 -6.13 0.43 -8.46
C LEU A 46 -6.16 1.24 -9.77
N LEU A 47 -5.70 0.65 -10.88
CA LEU A 47 -5.73 1.26 -12.20
C LEU A 47 -7.16 1.23 -12.79
N GLU A 48 -7.84 0.08 -12.69
CA GLU A 48 -9.21 -0.08 -13.20
C GLU A 48 -10.22 0.77 -12.44
N VAL A 49 -10.08 0.87 -11.12
CA VAL A 49 -10.95 1.74 -10.31
C VAL A 49 -10.62 3.23 -10.48
N GLY A 50 -9.62 3.58 -11.30
CA GLY A 50 -9.23 4.96 -11.60
C GLY A 50 -8.74 5.73 -10.38
N VAL A 51 -8.18 5.01 -9.41
CA VAL A 51 -7.64 5.57 -8.16
C VAL A 51 -6.24 6.15 -8.39
N VAL A 52 -5.44 5.46 -9.22
CA VAL A 52 -4.14 5.92 -9.69
C VAL A 52 -4.07 5.76 -11.21
N ASP A 53 -3.36 6.67 -11.86
CA ASP A 53 -2.82 6.45 -13.20
C ASP A 53 -1.37 5.92 -13.08
N SER A 54 -0.70 5.69 -14.22
CA SER A 54 0.67 5.16 -14.24
C SER A 54 1.66 6.07 -13.51
N GLN A 55 1.48 7.39 -13.59
CA GLN A 55 2.34 8.36 -12.88
C GLN A 55 2.05 8.35 -11.37
N GLY A 56 0.78 8.41 -10.98
CA GLY A 56 0.35 8.39 -9.60
C GLY A 56 0.71 7.09 -8.88
N LEU A 57 0.79 5.97 -9.61
CA LEU A 57 1.29 4.70 -9.12
C LEU A 57 2.79 4.74 -8.80
N LEU A 58 3.61 5.34 -9.67
CA LEU A 58 5.03 5.50 -9.41
C LEU A 58 5.27 6.40 -8.19
N ASP A 59 4.56 7.52 -8.11
CA ASP A 59 4.64 8.42 -6.95
C ASP A 59 4.22 7.71 -5.66
N LEU A 60 3.22 6.82 -5.72
CA LEU A 60 2.77 6.01 -4.59
C LEU A 60 3.86 5.03 -4.14
N ILE A 61 4.52 4.37 -5.08
CA ILE A 61 5.61 3.42 -4.78
C ILE A 61 6.75 4.15 -4.08
N LEU A 62 7.24 5.26 -4.67
CA LEU A 62 8.36 6.04 -4.13
C LEU A 62 8.09 6.57 -2.72
N GLU A 63 6.86 7.02 -2.46
CA GLU A 63 6.46 7.46 -1.13
C GLU A 63 6.50 6.31 -0.11
N VAL A 64 6.02 5.12 -0.48
CA VAL A 64 6.02 3.97 0.42
C VAL A 64 7.43 3.45 0.65
N GLU A 65 8.32 3.50 -0.35
CA GLU A 65 9.76 3.23 -0.15
C GLU A 65 10.36 4.16 0.91
N GLU A 66 10.07 5.47 0.82
CA GLU A 66 10.55 6.46 1.79
C GLU A 66 10.01 6.23 3.20
N VAL A 67 8.72 5.90 3.34
CA VAL A 67 8.06 5.71 4.64
C VAL A 67 8.48 4.40 5.31
N CYS A 68 8.59 3.32 4.55
CA CYS A 68 8.87 1.98 5.08
C CYS A 68 10.37 1.66 5.13
N GLY A 69 11.21 2.40 4.38
CA GLY A 69 12.63 2.10 4.25
C GLY A 69 12.92 0.79 3.51
N LEU A 70 11.97 0.34 2.69
CA LEU A 70 12.07 -0.87 1.87
C LEU A 70 12.16 -0.49 0.40
N MET A 71 12.79 -1.34 -0.41
CA MET A 71 12.89 -1.12 -1.85
C MET A 71 11.79 -1.88 -2.58
N PHE A 72 11.20 -1.25 -3.58
CA PHE A 72 10.24 -1.88 -4.48
C PHE A 72 10.97 -2.68 -5.55
N ASP A 73 10.61 -3.95 -5.69
CA ASP A 73 11.11 -4.85 -6.73
C ASP A 73 10.02 -5.08 -7.80
N PRO A 74 10.08 -4.39 -8.95
CA PRO A 74 9.10 -4.57 -10.02
C PRO A 74 9.13 -5.99 -10.62
N GLY A 75 10.20 -6.77 -10.42
CA GLY A 75 10.28 -8.16 -10.85
C GLY A 75 9.42 -9.12 -10.04
N ARG A 76 8.87 -8.67 -8.89
CA ARG A 76 7.98 -9.45 -8.01
C ARG A 76 6.50 -9.26 -8.29
N ILE A 77 6.13 -8.32 -9.15
CA ILE A 77 4.74 -8.04 -9.48
C ILE A 77 4.47 -8.32 -10.96
N ASN A 78 3.33 -8.95 -11.24
CA ASN A 78 2.80 -9.02 -12.59
C ASN A 78 1.77 -7.90 -12.79
N PHE A 79 2.16 -6.85 -13.54
CA PHE A 79 1.26 -5.74 -13.84
C PHE A 79 0.07 -6.16 -14.73
N GLU A 80 0.20 -7.25 -15.49
CA GLU A 80 -0.87 -7.76 -16.37
C GLU A 80 -2.02 -8.41 -15.59
N ASP A 81 -1.75 -8.97 -14.41
CA ASP A 81 -2.76 -9.57 -13.52
C ASP A 81 -3.51 -8.51 -12.66
N GLY A 82 -3.16 -7.23 -12.84
CA GLY A 82 -3.75 -6.10 -12.15
C GLY A 82 -2.92 -5.58 -10.98
N VAL A 83 -3.03 -4.28 -10.73
CA VAL A 83 -2.25 -3.59 -9.70
C VAL A 83 -3.12 -3.41 -8.46
N THR A 84 -2.97 -4.32 -7.49
CA THR A 84 -3.69 -4.29 -6.22
C THR A 84 -2.79 -3.87 -5.07
N LEU A 85 -3.35 -3.40 -3.95
CA LEU A 85 -2.55 -3.03 -2.77
C LEU A 85 -1.77 -4.23 -2.22
N ARG A 86 -2.37 -5.42 -2.26
CA ARG A 86 -1.70 -6.66 -1.84
C ARG A 86 -0.54 -7.04 -2.76
N ALA A 87 -0.76 -6.97 -4.08
CA ALA A 87 0.30 -7.26 -5.05
C ALA A 87 1.48 -6.28 -4.92
N LEU A 88 1.19 -4.99 -4.68
CA LEU A 88 2.21 -4.00 -4.41
C LEU A 88 2.96 -4.31 -3.11
N ALA A 89 2.26 -4.63 -2.01
CA ALA A 89 2.90 -4.92 -0.73
C ALA A 89 3.91 -6.09 -0.80
N LEU A 90 3.59 -7.13 -1.58
CA LEU A 90 4.48 -8.28 -1.80
C LEU A 90 5.75 -7.95 -2.60
N ALA A 91 5.74 -6.84 -3.34
CA ALA A 91 6.88 -6.39 -4.12
C ALA A 91 7.90 -5.56 -3.32
N PHE A 92 7.59 -5.16 -2.08
CA PHE A 92 8.55 -4.49 -1.19
C PHE A 92 9.36 -5.52 -0.39
N ALA A 93 10.68 -5.31 -0.29
CA ALA A 93 11.63 -6.18 0.41
C ALA A 93 12.69 -5.42 1.19
#